data_AF-A0A9C9U2B8-F1
#
_entry.id   AF-A0A9C9U2B8-F1
#
_cell.length_a   1.000
_cell.length_b   1.000
_cell.length_c   1.000
_cell.angle_alpha   90.00
_cell.angle_beta   90.00
_cell.angle_gamma   90.00
#
_symmetry.space_group_name_H-M   'P 1'
#
loop_
_entity.id
_entity.type
_entity.pdbx_description
1 polymer ?
#
loop_
_entity_poly.entity_id
_entity_poly.type
_entity_poly.pdbx_seq_one_letter_code
_entity_poly.pdbx_strand_id
1 'polypeptide(L)'
;MGRKTKFKQLYCYMNGVLVGELTLQSGQLSFQYDSSWLNFPKSRPISLSMPLQTAEHKGDVVAAYFDNLLPDSSQIRQQIVNRLGAQNTSPFELLSTIAADCVGALSLSKTPDIASQNQLKLIPLNDENIADTLRQARTGNFGMQKDEDFRISIAGVQEKTALTYWQGQWYKPLGTTPTTHILKLPIQPYLETSVENEWFCLRFLSHLGFKVPEIAIKTFIDQKVLTITRFDRKLTDNNIVRLPQEDMCQALGVFSGRKYQNDGGPGITDMMGILKTSINALADQHTFMRSQVVYWLLAAIDGHAKNFSIFLQPQGFSLSPIYDVISVYPYLGKGNIPPKQKIKMALAVYGEKKAHYKWAEILRRHWITTAQKVDFAVDEMEMILNDLVEQVPIAIESTLAELPDGFPANISDSIANGITRCLKKLNDQT
;
A
#
# COMPACT_ATOMS: atom_id res chain seq x y z
N MET A 1 -42.24 -14.94 -17.29
CA MET A 1 -41.25 -13.95 -17.80
C MET A 1 -39.90 -14.27 -17.17
N GLY A 2 -38.97 -14.84 -17.95
CA GLY A 2 -37.63 -15.17 -17.44
C GLY A 2 -36.89 -13.89 -17.07
N ARG A 3 -36.44 -13.79 -15.82
CA ARG A 3 -35.62 -12.67 -15.33
C ARG A 3 -34.33 -12.68 -16.16
N LYS A 4 -34.18 -11.77 -17.13
CA LYS A 4 -32.93 -11.61 -17.90
C LYS A 4 -31.78 -11.52 -16.90
N THR A 5 -30.89 -12.51 -16.93
CA THR A 5 -29.66 -12.50 -16.16
C THR A 5 -28.89 -11.25 -16.56
N LYS A 6 -28.67 -10.32 -15.61
CA LYS A 6 -27.87 -9.11 -15.85
C LYS A 6 -26.42 -9.55 -15.98
N PHE A 7 -25.99 -9.86 -17.20
CA PHE A 7 -24.60 -10.07 -17.56
C PHE A 7 -23.93 -8.71 -17.73
N LYS A 8 -22.79 -8.50 -17.06
CA LYS A 8 -21.92 -7.34 -17.26
C LYS A 8 -20.47 -7.83 -17.35
N GLN A 9 -19.66 -7.12 -18.11
CA GLN A 9 -18.28 -7.49 -18.41
C GLN A 9 -17.38 -6.26 -18.35
N LEU A 10 -16.15 -6.45 -17.88
CA LEU A 10 -15.04 -5.51 -17.98
C LEU A 10 -13.82 -6.21 -18.56
N TYR A 11 -13.16 -5.56 -19.50
CA TYR A 11 -11.91 -6.00 -20.09
C TYR A 11 -10.75 -5.49 -19.23
N CYS A 12 -9.87 -6.40 -18.82
CA CYS A 12 -8.73 -6.11 -17.97
C CYS A 12 -7.46 -6.04 -18.82
N TYR A 13 -6.74 -4.93 -18.75
CA TYR A 13 -5.51 -4.69 -19.50
C TYR A 13 -4.32 -4.49 -18.57
N MET A 14 -3.14 -4.79 -19.09
CA MET A 14 -1.86 -4.48 -18.47
C MET A 14 -0.96 -3.80 -19.51
N ASN A 15 -0.72 -2.51 -19.33
CA ASN A 15 0.05 -1.66 -20.26
C ASN A 15 -0.41 -1.81 -21.73
N GLY A 16 -1.72 -1.81 -21.98
CA GLY A 16 -2.28 -1.92 -23.34
C GLY A 16 -2.51 -3.34 -23.85
N VAL A 17 -2.05 -4.37 -23.14
CA VAL A 17 -2.26 -5.78 -23.52
C VAL A 17 -3.47 -6.34 -22.77
N LEU A 18 -4.40 -6.97 -23.50
CA LEU A 18 -5.54 -7.65 -22.88
C LEU A 18 -5.05 -8.84 -22.06
N VAL A 19 -5.41 -8.87 -20.78
CA VAL A 19 -5.03 -9.93 -19.83
C VAL A 19 -6.17 -10.92 -19.64
N GLY A 20 -7.41 -10.43 -19.66
CA GLY A 20 -8.59 -11.24 -19.38
C GLY A 20 -9.82 -10.38 -19.17
N GLU A 21 -10.86 -11.02 -18.66
CA GLU A 21 -12.19 -10.43 -18.54
C GLU A 21 -12.78 -10.69 -17.15
N LEU A 22 -13.27 -9.63 -16.51
CA LEU A 22 -14.05 -9.70 -15.28
C LEU A 22 -15.53 -9.68 -15.64
N THR A 23 -16.25 -10.71 -15.23
CA THR A 23 -17.69 -10.87 -15.50
C THR A 23 -18.49 -10.83 -14.20
N LEU A 24 -19.63 -10.15 -14.23
CA LEU A 24 -20.66 -10.21 -13.19
C LEU A 24 -21.91 -10.88 -13.79
N GLN A 25 -22.24 -12.07 -13.29
CA GLN A 25 -23.43 -12.82 -13.70
C GLN A 25 -24.20 -13.29 -12.47
N SER A 26 -25.49 -12.96 -12.41
CA SER A 26 -26.37 -13.35 -11.29
C SER A 26 -25.83 -12.97 -9.90
N GLY A 27 -25.06 -11.89 -9.80
CA GLY A 27 -24.46 -11.41 -8.55
C GLY A 27 -23.12 -12.06 -8.19
N GLN A 28 -22.60 -12.98 -9.00
CA GLN A 28 -21.31 -13.62 -8.80
C GLN A 28 -20.26 -13.05 -9.76
N LEU A 29 -19.07 -12.79 -9.23
CA LEU A 29 -17.92 -12.39 -10.01
C LEU A 29 -17.13 -13.61 -10.48
N SER A 30 -16.72 -13.57 -11.74
CA SER A 30 -15.72 -14.48 -12.30
C SER A 30 -14.68 -13.72 -13.10
N PHE A 31 -13.46 -14.27 -13.16
CA PHE A 31 -12.38 -13.73 -13.96
C PHE A 31 -11.80 -14.83 -14.84
N GLN A 32 -11.65 -14.55 -16.13
CA GLN A 32 -11.05 -15.48 -17.08
C GLN A 32 -9.87 -14.80 -17.77
N TYR A 33 -8.72 -15.48 -17.76
CA TYR A 33 -7.56 -15.05 -18.55
C TYR A 33 -7.85 -15.19 -20.04
N ASP A 34 -7.40 -14.21 -20.81
CA ASP A 34 -7.47 -14.28 -22.26
C ASP A 34 -6.42 -15.27 -22.79
N SER A 35 -6.80 -16.01 -23.84
CA SER A 35 -5.91 -17.01 -24.45
C SER A 35 -4.62 -16.41 -25.01
N SER A 36 -4.66 -15.17 -25.50
CA SER A 36 -3.46 -14.47 -25.99
C SER A 36 -2.52 -14.12 -24.83
N TRP A 37 -3.06 -13.80 -23.64
CA TRP A 37 -2.24 -13.56 -22.45
C TRP A 37 -1.61 -14.86 -21.94
N LEU A 38 -2.36 -15.97 -21.89
CA LEU A 38 -1.80 -17.26 -21.47
C LEU A 38 -0.62 -17.70 -22.34
N ASN A 39 -0.67 -17.39 -23.64
CA ASN A 39 0.39 -17.70 -24.60
C ASN A 39 1.45 -16.59 -24.73
N PHE A 40 1.30 -15.47 -24.01
CA PHE A 40 2.23 -14.35 -24.11
C PHE A 40 3.54 -14.69 -23.38
N PRO A 41 4.74 -14.55 -24.00
CA PRO A 41 6.00 -14.96 -23.36
C PRO A 41 6.33 -14.25 -22.04
N LYS A 42 5.76 -13.06 -21.80
CA LYS A 42 5.95 -12.29 -20.56
C LYS A 42 4.70 -12.30 -19.69
N SER A 43 3.81 -13.27 -19.91
CA SER A 43 2.60 -13.47 -19.12
C SER A 43 2.96 -13.72 -17.66
N ARG A 44 2.01 -13.37 -16.81
CA ARG A 44 2.06 -13.54 -15.37
C ARG A 44 0.64 -13.44 -14.82
N PRO A 45 0.33 -14.02 -13.67
CA PRO A 45 -0.99 -13.87 -13.10
C PRO A 45 -1.26 -12.41 -12.70
N ILE A 46 -2.53 -12.01 -12.63
CA ILE A 46 -2.94 -10.73 -12.04
C ILE A 46 -2.82 -10.74 -10.51
N SER A 47 -2.80 -11.94 -9.90
CA SER A 47 -2.68 -12.19 -8.47
C SER A 47 -2.13 -13.60 -8.21
N LEU A 48 -1.31 -13.78 -7.18
CA LEU A 48 -0.93 -15.11 -6.69
C LEU A 48 -2.14 -15.95 -6.27
N SER A 49 -3.23 -15.31 -5.84
CA SER A 49 -4.48 -16.00 -5.50
C SER A 49 -5.28 -16.47 -6.72
N MET A 50 -4.95 -15.97 -7.92
CA MET A 50 -5.57 -16.34 -9.19
C MET A 50 -4.50 -16.73 -10.22
N PRO A 51 -3.86 -17.91 -10.07
CA PRO A 51 -2.79 -18.35 -10.97
C PRO A 51 -3.25 -18.46 -12.42
N LEU A 52 -2.29 -18.43 -13.36
CA LEU A 52 -2.58 -18.59 -14.79
C LEU A 52 -3.20 -19.96 -15.07
N GLN A 53 -4.41 -19.95 -15.64
CA GLN A 53 -5.12 -21.14 -16.06
C GLN A 53 -6.18 -20.78 -17.11
N THR A 54 -6.60 -21.75 -17.91
CA THR A 54 -7.66 -21.57 -18.93
C THR A 54 -9.05 -21.50 -18.30
N ALA A 55 -9.27 -22.22 -17.20
CA ALA A 55 -10.55 -22.23 -16.48
C ALA A 55 -10.79 -20.88 -15.78
N GLU A 56 -12.05 -20.44 -15.75
CA GLU A 56 -12.42 -19.22 -15.03
C GLU A 56 -12.20 -19.37 -13.51
N HIS A 57 -11.70 -18.30 -12.89
CA HIS A 57 -11.70 -18.12 -11.45
C HIS A 57 -13.07 -17.62 -11.02
N LYS A 58 -13.58 -18.10 -9.88
CA LYS A 58 -14.92 -17.80 -9.37
C LYS A 58 -14.93 -17.60 -7.86
N GLY A 59 -15.95 -16.89 -7.38
CA GLY A 59 -16.26 -16.80 -5.95
C GLY A 59 -15.42 -15.78 -5.21
N ASP A 60 -15.18 -16.06 -3.93
CA ASP A 60 -14.62 -15.10 -2.97
C ASP A 60 -13.23 -14.59 -3.36
N VAL A 61 -12.40 -15.41 -4.01
CA VAL A 61 -11.04 -15.00 -4.42
C VAL A 61 -11.07 -13.86 -5.44
N VAL A 62 -11.96 -13.93 -6.42
CA VAL A 62 -12.15 -12.89 -7.44
C VAL A 62 -12.71 -11.64 -6.77
N ALA A 63 -13.74 -11.81 -5.94
CA ALA A 63 -14.35 -10.70 -5.23
C ALA A 63 -13.36 -9.97 -4.31
N ALA A 64 -12.54 -10.71 -3.56
CA ALA A 64 -11.53 -10.16 -2.66
C ALA A 64 -10.44 -9.40 -3.43
N TYR A 65 -9.91 -9.95 -4.52
CA TYR A 65 -8.88 -9.27 -5.30
C TYR A 65 -9.34 -7.91 -5.82
N PHE A 66 -10.50 -7.88 -6.48
CA PHE A 66 -11.05 -6.67 -7.08
C PHE A 66 -11.58 -5.67 -6.03
N ASP A 67 -12.07 -6.14 -4.88
CA ASP A 67 -12.43 -5.28 -3.77
C ASP A 67 -11.22 -4.54 -3.17
N ASN A 68 -10.06 -5.22 -3.08
CA ASN A 68 -8.83 -4.63 -2.54
C ASN A 68 -8.20 -3.55 -3.41
N LEU A 69 -8.61 -3.43 -4.69
CA LEU A 69 -8.21 -2.32 -5.56
C LEU A 69 -8.95 -1.02 -5.25
N LEU A 70 -10.02 -1.08 -4.45
CA LEU A 70 -10.88 0.05 -4.11
C LEU A 70 -10.52 0.66 -2.76
N PRO A 71 -10.93 1.91 -2.49
CA PRO A 71 -10.80 2.49 -1.15
C PRO A 71 -11.49 1.65 -0.07
N ASP A 72 -10.85 1.48 1.09
CA ASP A 72 -11.42 0.73 2.23
C ASP A 72 -12.65 1.46 2.83
N SER A 73 -12.69 2.79 2.74
CA SER A 73 -13.75 3.60 3.34
C SER A 73 -15.06 3.52 2.56
N SER A 74 -16.13 3.09 3.24
CA SER A 74 -17.50 3.07 2.70
C SER A 74 -18.00 4.45 2.30
N GLN A 75 -17.58 5.49 3.03
CA GLN A 75 -17.93 6.88 2.72
C GLN A 75 -17.33 7.31 1.38
N ILE A 76 -16.05 6.98 1.13
CA ILE A 76 -15.38 7.26 -0.14
C ILE A 76 -16.06 6.51 -1.30
N ARG A 77 -16.42 5.23 -1.08
CA ARG A 77 -17.16 4.44 -2.09
C ARG A 77 -18.52 5.06 -2.43
N GLN A 78 -19.24 5.58 -1.44
CA GLN A 78 -20.52 6.26 -1.67
C GLN A 78 -20.34 7.58 -2.44
N GLN A 79 -19.26 8.32 -2.19
CA GLN A 79 -18.94 9.53 -2.95
C GLN A 79 -18.68 9.21 -4.43
N ILE A 80 -17.98 8.11 -4.73
CA ILE A 80 -17.76 7.63 -6.11
C ILE A 80 -19.11 7.37 -6.81
N VAL A 81 -20.04 6.70 -6.13
CA VAL A 81 -21.42 6.48 -6.63
C VAL A 81 -22.10 7.80 -6.95
N ASN A 82 -22.14 8.72 -5.99
CA ASN A 82 -22.90 9.96 -6.09
C ASN A 82 -22.33 10.92 -7.17
N ARG A 83 -21.00 10.94 -7.37
CA ARG A 83 -20.36 11.90 -8.29
C ARG A 83 -20.11 11.35 -9.68
N LEU A 84 -19.56 10.15 -9.78
CA LEU A 84 -19.16 9.55 -11.05
C LEU A 84 -20.25 8.67 -11.67
N GLY A 85 -21.38 8.51 -10.97
CA GLY A 85 -22.54 7.78 -11.50
C GLY A 85 -22.38 6.27 -11.52
N ALA A 86 -21.51 5.71 -10.65
CA ALA A 86 -21.50 4.26 -10.43
C ALA A 86 -22.88 3.82 -9.91
N GLN A 87 -23.37 2.66 -10.34
CA GLN A 87 -24.76 2.26 -10.01
C GLN A 87 -24.95 1.95 -8.52
N ASN A 88 -23.90 1.45 -7.86
CA ASN A 88 -23.87 1.12 -6.44
C ASN A 88 -22.41 0.95 -5.98
N THR A 89 -22.23 0.64 -4.70
CA THR A 89 -20.93 0.45 -4.05
C THR A 89 -20.31 -0.94 -4.25
N SER A 90 -20.89 -1.80 -5.09
CA SER A 90 -20.30 -3.10 -5.38
C SER A 90 -18.99 -2.94 -6.15
N PRO A 91 -18.01 -3.84 -5.96
CA PRO A 91 -16.70 -3.69 -6.58
C PRO A 91 -16.75 -3.54 -8.10
N PHE A 92 -17.61 -4.32 -8.76
CA PHE A 92 -17.78 -4.27 -10.21
C PHE A 92 -18.21 -2.87 -10.70
N GLU A 93 -19.26 -2.29 -10.09
CA GLU A 93 -19.78 -1.00 -10.55
C GLU A 93 -18.79 0.14 -10.31
N LEU A 94 -18.11 0.12 -9.15
CA LEU A 94 -17.08 1.10 -8.82
C LEU A 94 -15.91 1.01 -9.81
N LEU A 95 -15.35 -0.19 -10.02
CA LEU A 95 -14.25 -0.39 -10.95
C LEU A 95 -14.62 -0.04 -12.40
N SER A 96 -15.87 -0.30 -12.81
CA SER A 96 -16.37 0.10 -14.13
C SER A 96 -16.32 1.61 -14.39
N THR A 97 -16.08 2.40 -13.34
CA THR A 97 -16.08 3.86 -13.35
C THR A 97 -14.69 4.45 -13.09
N ILE A 98 -13.93 3.91 -12.12
CA ILE A 98 -12.67 4.53 -11.64
C ILE A 98 -11.38 3.77 -11.98
N ALA A 99 -11.46 2.61 -12.63
CA ALA A 99 -10.31 1.71 -12.77
C ALA A 99 -9.45 1.97 -14.02
N ALA A 100 -9.33 3.22 -14.46
CA ALA A 100 -8.40 3.60 -15.53
C ALA A 100 -6.94 3.64 -15.02
N ASP A 101 -6.73 4.03 -13.77
CA ASP A 101 -5.44 4.01 -13.09
C ASP A 101 -5.57 3.45 -11.65
N CYS A 102 -5.38 2.13 -11.52
CA CYS A 102 -5.36 1.43 -10.22
C CYS A 102 -3.93 1.31 -9.65
N VAL A 103 -3.83 0.87 -8.40
CA VAL A 103 -2.58 0.32 -7.85
C VAL A 103 -2.14 -0.90 -8.69
N GLY A 104 -0.83 -1.02 -8.91
CA GLY A 104 -0.25 -2.00 -9.81
C GLY A 104 -0.41 -1.60 -11.27
N ALA A 105 -0.63 -2.58 -12.16
CA ALA A 105 -0.64 -2.38 -13.61
C ALA A 105 -1.97 -2.66 -14.30
N LEU A 106 -3.01 -3.02 -13.55
CA LEU A 106 -4.30 -3.36 -14.11
C LEU A 106 -5.10 -2.09 -14.44
N SER A 107 -5.64 -2.03 -15.65
CA SER A 107 -6.68 -1.08 -16.04
C SER A 107 -7.91 -1.83 -16.53
N LEU A 108 -9.11 -1.29 -16.26
CA LEU A 108 -10.37 -1.92 -16.66
C LEU A 108 -11.18 -1.00 -17.57
N SER A 109 -11.80 -1.58 -18.59
CA SER A 109 -12.69 -0.88 -19.53
C SER A 109 -13.98 -1.65 -19.77
N LYS A 110 -15.07 -0.93 -20.04
CA LYS A 110 -16.36 -1.49 -20.47
C LYS A 110 -16.36 -1.93 -21.93
N THR A 111 -15.46 -1.36 -22.73
CA THR A 111 -15.33 -1.66 -24.15
C THR A 111 -13.97 -2.31 -24.42
N PRO A 112 -13.88 -3.21 -25.41
CA PRO A 112 -12.62 -3.73 -25.88
C PRO A 112 -11.88 -2.60 -26.61
N ASP A 113 -11.09 -1.83 -25.87
CA ASP A 113 -10.44 -0.62 -26.39
C ASP A 113 -9.07 -0.98 -26.96
N ILE A 114 -9.04 -1.26 -28.27
CA ILE A 114 -7.83 -1.48 -29.05
C ILE A 114 -7.36 -0.09 -29.52
N ALA A 115 -6.18 0.36 -29.07
CA ALA A 115 -5.31 1.35 -29.74
C ALA A 115 -5.05 2.76 -29.15
N SER A 116 -5.42 3.14 -27.90
CA SER A 116 -5.01 4.47 -27.37
C SER A 116 -4.36 4.53 -25.99
N GLN A 117 -3.98 3.38 -25.40
CA GLN A 117 -3.58 3.32 -23.99
C GLN A 117 -2.16 3.83 -23.65
N ASN A 118 -1.31 4.15 -24.64
CA ASN A 118 0.10 4.50 -24.42
C ASN A 118 0.47 5.96 -24.70
N GLN A 119 -0.46 6.80 -25.16
CA GLN A 119 -0.15 8.22 -25.35
C GLN A 119 -0.40 8.98 -24.04
N LEU A 120 0.63 9.63 -23.53
CA LEU A 120 0.52 10.50 -22.36
C LEU A 120 -0.33 11.72 -22.72
N LYS A 121 -1.49 11.84 -22.06
CA LYS A 121 -2.37 13.01 -22.14
C LYS A 121 -2.26 13.76 -20.81
N LEU A 122 -1.53 14.86 -20.82
CA LEU A 122 -1.11 15.59 -19.63
C LEU A 122 -1.56 17.06 -19.72
N ILE A 123 -2.26 17.54 -18.69
CA ILE A 123 -2.55 18.97 -18.53
C ILE A 123 -1.55 19.55 -17.52
N PRO A 124 -0.74 20.56 -17.87
CA PRO A 124 0.21 21.17 -16.94
C PRO A 124 -0.51 21.80 -15.75
N LEU A 125 0.07 21.65 -14.55
CA LEU A 125 -0.45 22.24 -13.33
C LEU A 125 0.56 23.22 -12.73
N ASN A 126 0.08 24.37 -12.27
CA ASN A 126 0.81 25.25 -11.38
C ASN A 126 0.44 24.97 -9.90
N ASP A 127 1.12 25.64 -8.97
CA ASP A 127 0.90 25.43 -7.54
C ASP A 127 -0.54 25.73 -7.08
N GLU A 128 -1.22 26.72 -7.68
CA GLU A 128 -2.63 27.03 -7.36
C GLU A 128 -3.56 25.90 -7.81
N ASN A 129 -3.37 25.36 -9.02
CA ASN A 129 -4.17 24.24 -9.51
C ASN A 129 -3.99 22.98 -8.63
N ILE A 130 -2.77 22.76 -8.14
CA ILE A 130 -2.47 21.67 -7.22
C ILE A 130 -3.14 21.92 -5.86
N ALA A 131 -3.00 23.13 -5.31
CA ALA A 131 -3.63 23.53 -4.05
C ALA A 131 -5.15 23.35 -4.10
N ASP A 132 -5.81 23.78 -5.18
CA ASP A 132 -7.25 23.57 -5.38
C ASP A 132 -7.63 22.10 -5.41
N THR A 133 -6.88 21.28 -6.14
CA THR A 133 -7.08 19.83 -6.19
C THR A 133 -6.98 19.21 -4.79
N LEU A 134 -6.02 19.67 -3.98
CA LEU A 134 -5.80 19.20 -2.61
C LEU A 134 -6.90 19.68 -1.64
N ARG A 135 -7.35 20.95 -1.73
CA ARG A 135 -8.49 21.48 -0.96
C ARG A 135 -9.76 20.70 -1.25
N GLN A 136 -9.98 20.36 -2.52
CA GLN A 136 -11.10 19.50 -2.92
C GLN A 136 -10.95 18.11 -2.29
N ALA A 137 -9.77 17.47 -2.38
CA ALA A 137 -9.55 16.15 -1.78
C ALA A 137 -9.91 16.09 -0.28
N ARG A 138 -9.65 17.16 0.49
CA ARG A 138 -10.02 17.26 1.92
C ARG A 138 -11.53 17.30 2.20
N THR A 139 -12.30 17.91 1.32
CA THR A 139 -13.77 18.00 1.51
C THR A 139 -14.48 16.70 1.13
N GLY A 140 -13.71 15.61 0.93
CA GLY A 140 -14.17 14.40 0.28
C GLY A 140 -14.53 14.65 -1.19
N ASN A 141 -14.20 15.81 -1.74
CA ASN A 141 -14.23 16.13 -3.15
C ASN A 141 -12.90 15.67 -3.77
N PHE A 142 -12.55 14.37 -3.72
CA PHE A 142 -11.53 13.83 -4.65
C PHE A 142 -11.76 14.48 -6.01
N GLY A 143 -10.73 15.05 -6.65
CA GLY A 143 -10.79 15.89 -7.87
C GLY A 143 -11.54 15.24 -9.05
N MET A 144 -12.82 14.99 -8.85
CA MET A 144 -13.78 14.16 -9.57
C MET A 144 -14.99 15.08 -9.79
N GLN A 145 -14.80 16.09 -10.64
CA GLN A 145 -15.94 16.83 -11.19
C GLN A 145 -16.59 16.02 -12.30
N LYS A 146 -17.89 16.19 -12.50
CA LYS A 146 -18.71 15.43 -13.47
C LYS A 146 -18.23 15.56 -14.92
N ASP A 147 -17.51 16.64 -15.22
CA ASP A 147 -16.98 16.97 -16.55
C ASP A 147 -15.47 16.70 -16.70
N GLU A 148 -14.84 16.02 -15.72
CA GLU A 148 -13.39 15.81 -15.72
C GLU A 148 -12.99 14.33 -15.74
N ASP A 149 -12.13 13.96 -16.71
CA ASP A 149 -11.63 12.60 -16.99
C ASP A 149 -10.66 12.00 -15.93
N PHE A 150 -10.69 12.51 -14.69
CA PHE A 150 -9.76 12.11 -13.64
C PHE A 150 -10.30 10.91 -12.84
N ARG A 151 -9.78 9.70 -13.14
CA ARG A 151 -10.30 8.41 -12.64
C ARG A 151 -9.20 7.57 -11.98
N ILE A 152 -8.95 7.81 -10.70
CA ILE A 152 -7.90 7.12 -9.93
C ILE A 152 -8.53 6.32 -8.78
N SER A 153 -8.08 5.06 -8.61
CA SER A 153 -8.36 4.26 -7.42
C SER A 153 -7.11 4.07 -6.58
N ILE A 154 -7.08 4.60 -5.35
CA ILE A 154 -6.00 4.38 -4.37
C ILE A 154 -6.62 3.86 -3.06
N ALA A 155 -6.18 2.69 -2.62
CA ALA A 155 -6.65 2.08 -1.36
C ALA A 155 -6.11 2.80 -0.11
N GLY A 156 -6.83 2.77 1.01
CA GLY A 156 -6.43 3.37 2.31
C GLY A 156 -7.43 4.39 2.87
N VAL A 157 -7.23 4.80 4.13
CA VAL A 157 -8.16 5.67 4.89
C VAL A 157 -7.76 7.16 4.86
N GLN A 158 -6.47 7.47 4.71
CA GLN A 158 -5.95 8.83 4.63
C GLN A 158 -6.32 9.51 3.31
N GLU A 159 -6.72 10.78 3.41
CA GLU A 159 -6.97 11.66 2.26
C GLU A 159 -5.71 11.81 1.40
N LYS A 160 -5.88 11.55 0.10
CA LYS A 160 -4.79 11.61 -0.87
C LYS A 160 -5.31 11.82 -2.27
N THR A 161 -4.43 12.36 -3.10
CA THR A 161 -4.59 12.39 -4.55
C THR A 161 -3.34 11.79 -5.20
N ALA A 162 -3.36 11.58 -6.51
CA ALA A 162 -2.16 11.23 -7.24
C ALA A 162 -2.05 12.06 -8.52
N LEU A 163 -0.84 12.49 -8.83
CA LEU A 163 -0.53 13.35 -9.98
C LEU A 163 0.65 12.77 -10.76
N THR A 164 0.88 13.30 -11.96
CA THR A 164 2.02 12.92 -12.79
C THR A 164 3.08 14.02 -12.69
N TYR A 165 4.18 13.73 -11.99
CA TYR A 165 5.43 14.49 -12.16
C TYR A 165 6.23 13.87 -13.30
N TRP A 166 6.58 14.68 -14.29
CA TRP A 166 7.28 14.26 -15.50
C TRP A 166 8.15 15.41 -16.02
N GLN A 167 9.40 15.12 -16.41
CA GLN A 167 10.33 16.11 -16.98
C GLN A 167 10.41 17.44 -16.19
N GLY A 168 10.41 17.35 -14.85
CA GLY A 168 10.55 18.51 -13.97
C GLY A 168 9.25 19.23 -13.61
N GLN A 169 8.09 18.81 -14.14
CA GLN A 169 6.81 19.52 -13.98
C GLN A 169 5.66 18.60 -13.52
N TRP A 170 4.70 19.18 -12.78
CA TRP A 170 3.47 18.52 -12.37
C TRP A 170 2.36 18.63 -13.42
N TYR A 171 1.62 17.53 -13.58
CA TYR A 171 0.53 17.40 -14.53
C TYR A 171 -0.68 16.67 -13.93
N LYS A 172 -1.86 17.04 -14.42
CA LYS A 172 -3.09 16.25 -14.30
C LYS A 172 -3.12 15.23 -15.45
N PRO A 173 -3.04 13.92 -15.16
CA PRO A 173 -3.23 12.89 -16.18
C PRO A 173 -4.68 12.84 -16.66
N LEU A 174 -4.86 12.56 -17.96
CA LEU A 174 -6.15 12.29 -18.58
C LEU A 174 -6.23 10.85 -19.12
N GLY A 175 -7.43 10.30 -19.13
CA GLY A 175 -7.69 8.96 -19.65
C GLY A 175 -6.90 7.88 -18.91
N THR A 176 -6.09 7.12 -19.65
CA THR A 176 -5.25 6.03 -19.10
C THR A 176 -3.82 6.47 -18.78
N THR A 177 -3.53 7.77 -18.81
CA THR A 177 -2.20 8.30 -18.46
C THR A 177 -1.90 7.97 -16.99
N PRO A 178 -0.81 7.24 -16.67
CA PRO A 178 -0.54 6.88 -15.29
C PRO A 178 -0.11 8.08 -14.45
N THR A 179 -0.57 8.10 -13.21
CA THR A 179 0.06 8.93 -12.15
C THR A 179 1.44 8.41 -11.78
N THR A 180 2.32 9.28 -11.29
CA THR A 180 3.68 8.91 -10.85
C THR A 180 3.93 9.18 -9.37
N HIS A 181 3.11 10.02 -8.72
CA HIS A 181 3.27 10.34 -7.31
C HIS A 181 1.93 10.30 -6.59
N ILE A 182 1.96 9.85 -5.34
CA ILE A 182 0.86 9.97 -4.38
C ILE A 182 1.14 11.21 -3.52
N LEU A 183 0.16 12.08 -3.37
CA LEU A 183 0.21 13.25 -2.51
C LEU A 183 -0.69 12.98 -1.31
N LYS A 184 -0.08 12.77 -0.15
CA LYS A 184 -0.79 12.51 1.11
C LYS A 184 -0.98 13.81 1.90
N LEU A 185 -2.21 14.06 2.31
CA LEU A 185 -2.59 15.20 3.12
C LEU A 185 -2.49 14.84 4.62
N PRO A 186 -2.29 15.83 5.51
CA PRO A 186 -2.39 15.62 6.94
C PRO A 186 -3.72 14.98 7.33
N ILE A 187 -3.67 13.91 8.12
CA ILE A 187 -4.83 13.21 8.68
C ILE A 187 -5.46 14.09 9.77
N GLN A 188 -6.66 14.61 9.51
CA GLN A 188 -7.40 15.45 10.46
C GLN A 188 -8.47 14.67 11.23
N PRO A 189 -8.89 15.15 12.41
CA PRO A 189 -8.33 16.28 13.17
C PRO A 189 -7.20 15.86 14.14
N TYR A 190 -6.93 14.56 14.31
CA TYR A 190 -6.11 14.07 15.42
C TYR A 190 -4.62 13.84 15.09
N LEU A 191 -4.25 13.84 13.81
CA LEU A 191 -2.92 13.47 13.31
C LEU A 191 -2.41 14.51 12.30
N GLU A 192 -2.57 15.79 12.62
CA GLU A 192 -2.25 16.93 11.73
C GLU A 192 -0.77 17.01 11.32
N THR A 193 0.11 16.32 12.05
CA THR A 193 1.55 16.19 11.74
C THR A 193 1.92 14.84 11.11
N SER A 194 0.94 14.13 10.54
CA SER A 194 1.16 12.83 9.89
C SER A 194 2.10 12.90 8.68
N VAL A 195 2.14 14.05 7.98
CA VAL A 195 3.10 14.30 6.88
C VAL A 195 4.54 14.21 7.38
N GLU A 196 4.84 14.92 8.47
CA GLU A 196 6.15 14.92 9.11
C GLU A 196 6.48 13.57 9.74
N ASN A 197 5.49 12.96 10.39
CA ASN A 197 5.65 11.65 11.02
C ASN A 197 6.04 10.57 10.00
N GLU A 198 5.28 10.46 8.91
CA GLU A 198 5.55 9.48 7.87
C GLU A 198 6.88 9.77 7.15
N TRP A 199 7.21 11.05 6.92
CA TRP A 199 8.52 11.43 6.40
C TRP A 199 9.65 10.94 7.31
N PHE A 200 9.56 11.20 8.62
CA PHE A 200 10.58 10.76 9.57
C PHE A 200 10.73 9.24 9.58
N CYS A 201 9.60 8.52 9.65
CA CYS A 201 9.61 7.05 9.70
C CYS A 201 10.24 6.43 8.45
N LEU A 202 9.91 6.92 7.26
CA LEU A 202 10.45 6.41 6.01
C LEU A 202 11.92 6.79 5.80
N ARG A 203 12.36 7.99 6.20
CA ARG A 203 13.79 8.35 6.20
C ARG A 203 14.59 7.51 7.17
N PHE A 204 14.07 7.29 8.38
CA PHE A 204 14.68 6.39 9.36
C PHE A 204 14.82 4.96 8.82
N LEU A 205 13.78 4.43 8.17
CA LEU A 205 13.84 3.12 7.48
C LEU A 205 14.89 3.11 6.36
N SER A 206 14.99 4.18 5.57
CA SER A 206 16.03 4.30 4.53
C SER A 206 17.44 4.22 5.13
N HIS A 207 17.70 4.91 6.25
CA HIS A 207 19.00 4.87 6.95
C HIS A 207 19.31 3.51 7.59
N LEU A 208 18.29 2.68 7.86
CA LEU A 208 18.45 1.29 8.27
C LEU A 208 18.63 0.31 7.10
N GLY A 209 18.73 0.81 5.87
CA GLY A 209 18.97 0.03 4.66
C GLY A 209 17.71 -0.55 3.99
N PHE A 210 16.51 -0.16 4.42
CA PHE A 210 15.29 -0.60 3.76
C PHE A 210 15.10 0.13 2.42
N LYS A 211 14.59 -0.60 1.42
CA LYS A 211 14.03 0.03 0.23
C LYS A 211 12.71 0.71 0.62
N VAL A 212 12.66 2.03 0.46
CA VAL A 212 11.47 2.86 0.65
C VAL A 212 11.23 3.69 -0.62
N PRO A 213 10.00 4.16 -0.90
CA PRO A 213 9.79 5.13 -1.97
C PRO A 213 10.56 6.42 -1.69
N GLU A 214 10.92 7.13 -2.76
CA GLU A 214 11.38 8.51 -2.64
C GLU A 214 10.24 9.39 -2.12
N ILE A 215 10.55 10.27 -1.18
CA ILE A 215 9.58 11.14 -0.52
C ILE A 215 10.11 12.56 -0.36
N ALA A 216 9.21 13.53 -0.37
CA ALA A 216 9.50 14.91 -0.03
C ALA A 216 8.28 15.58 0.62
N ILE A 217 8.53 16.48 1.57
CA ILE A 217 7.49 17.40 2.07
C ILE A 217 7.45 18.57 1.11
N LYS A 218 6.26 18.88 0.57
CA LYS A 218 6.02 20.04 -0.29
C LYS A 218 4.83 20.84 0.21
N THR A 219 4.88 22.14 -0.04
CA THR A 219 3.76 23.05 0.20
C THR A 219 3.37 23.69 -1.12
N PHE A 220 2.11 23.52 -1.51
CA PHE A 220 1.50 24.18 -2.65
C PHE A 220 0.54 25.24 -2.13
N ILE A 221 0.93 26.51 -2.20
CA ILE A 221 0.20 27.63 -1.59
C ILE A 221 0.02 27.43 -0.08
N ASP A 222 -1.15 26.95 0.36
CA ASP A 222 -1.54 26.67 1.75
C ASP A 222 -1.63 25.17 2.06
N GLN A 223 -1.38 24.31 1.08
CA GLN A 223 -1.56 22.87 1.18
C GLN A 223 -0.22 22.14 1.34
N LYS A 224 0.11 21.79 2.59
CA LYS A 224 1.25 20.92 2.92
C LYS A 224 0.90 19.46 2.67
N VAL A 225 1.79 18.74 1.99
CA VAL A 225 1.64 17.32 1.64
C VAL A 225 2.96 16.56 1.75
N LEU A 226 2.85 15.25 1.93
CA LEU A 226 3.93 14.31 1.64
C LEU A 226 3.78 13.83 0.19
N THR A 227 4.75 14.14 -0.67
CA THR A 227 4.82 13.58 -2.02
C THR A 227 5.59 12.27 -1.97
N ILE A 228 5.02 11.19 -2.49
CA ILE A 228 5.60 9.84 -2.50
C ILE A 228 5.70 9.37 -3.94
N THR A 229 6.91 9.07 -4.41
CA THR A 229 7.14 8.48 -5.74
C THR A 229 6.58 7.06 -5.77
N ARG A 230 5.70 6.79 -6.73
CA ARG A 230 5.08 5.48 -6.90
C ARG A 230 6.09 4.45 -7.40
N PHE A 231 6.33 3.41 -6.62
CA PHE A 231 7.22 2.31 -7.00
C PHE A 231 6.55 1.28 -7.94
N ASP A 232 5.24 1.37 -8.16
CA ASP A 232 4.50 0.61 -9.19
C ASP A 232 4.50 1.33 -10.56
N ARG A 233 5.37 2.31 -10.73
CA ARG A 233 5.52 3.11 -11.96
C ARG A 233 6.99 3.21 -12.31
N LYS A 234 7.32 3.03 -13.59
CA LYS A 234 8.66 3.22 -14.13
C LYS A 234 8.62 4.28 -15.24
N LEU A 235 9.28 5.40 -15.00
CA LEU A 235 9.47 6.44 -16.00
C LEU A 235 10.52 5.96 -17.03
N THR A 236 10.25 6.21 -18.31
CA THR A 236 11.20 6.05 -19.42
C THR A 236 11.42 7.41 -20.08
N ASP A 237 12.11 7.51 -21.22
CA ASP A 237 12.25 8.83 -21.87
C ASP A 237 10.94 9.34 -22.47
N ASN A 238 10.08 8.41 -22.94
CA ASN A 238 8.90 8.73 -23.75
C ASN A 238 7.58 8.22 -23.16
N ASN A 239 7.60 7.44 -22.08
CA ASN A 239 6.40 6.83 -21.52
C ASN A 239 6.53 6.53 -20.01
N ILE A 240 5.39 6.27 -19.36
CA ILE A 240 5.29 5.82 -17.98
C ILE A 240 4.73 4.39 -17.99
N VAL A 241 5.55 3.42 -17.59
CA VAL A 241 5.17 2.00 -17.56
C VAL A 241 4.63 1.63 -16.19
N ARG A 242 3.49 0.94 -16.13
CA ARG A 242 2.96 0.40 -14.87
C ARG A 242 3.62 -0.94 -14.54
N LEU A 243 4.04 -1.10 -13.29
CA LEU A 243 4.61 -2.35 -12.78
C LEU A 243 3.52 -3.14 -12.05
N PRO A 244 3.28 -4.42 -12.42
CA PRO A 244 2.30 -5.26 -11.73
C PRO A 244 2.67 -5.44 -10.27
N GLN A 245 1.72 -5.15 -9.38
CA GLN A 245 1.86 -5.22 -7.93
C GLN A 245 0.53 -5.65 -7.32
N GLU A 246 0.61 -6.35 -6.20
CA GLU A 246 -0.53 -6.59 -5.31
C GLU A 246 -0.09 -6.59 -3.83
N ASP A 247 -1.03 -6.34 -2.93
CA ASP A 247 -0.80 -6.42 -1.48
C ASP A 247 -0.96 -7.86 -0.93
N MET A 248 -0.54 -8.11 0.31
CA MET A 248 -0.62 -9.46 0.90
C MET A 248 -2.06 -9.95 1.13
N CYS A 249 -3.05 -9.06 1.27
CA CYS A 249 -4.45 -9.49 1.30
C CYS A 249 -4.86 -10.04 -0.07
N GLN A 250 -4.49 -9.36 -1.16
CA GLN A 250 -4.74 -9.83 -2.52
C GLN A 250 -4.01 -11.15 -2.81
N ALA A 251 -2.73 -11.23 -2.47
CA ALA A 251 -1.92 -12.43 -2.69
C ALA A 251 -2.48 -13.67 -1.97
N LEU A 252 -3.12 -13.47 -0.80
CA LEU A 252 -3.75 -14.53 0.00
C LEU A 252 -5.26 -14.70 -0.27
N GLY A 253 -5.86 -13.92 -1.18
CA GLY A 253 -7.29 -13.98 -1.48
C GLY A 253 -8.20 -13.51 -0.32
N VAL A 254 -7.72 -12.61 0.53
CA VAL A 254 -8.42 -12.09 1.71
C VAL A 254 -9.05 -10.72 1.41
N PHE A 255 -10.30 -10.52 1.84
CA PHE A 255 -11.00 -9.24 1.69
C PHE A 255 -10.34 -8.11 2.51
N SER A 256 -10.45 -6.88 1.99
CA SER A 256 -9.90 -5.66 2.61
C SER A 256 -10.34 -5.46 4.07
N GLY A 257 -11.59 -5.77 4.40
CA GLY A 257 -12.14 -5.69 5.76
C GLY A 257 -11.53 -6.66 6.78
N ARG A 258 -10.73 -7.63 6.33
CA ARG A 258 -9.98 -8.58 7.18
C ARG A 258 -8.48 -8.37 7.04
N LYS A 259 -8.02 -7.13 6.92
CA LYS A 259 -6.59 -6.80 6.81
C LYS A 259 -5.81 -6.98 8.12
N TYR A 260 -6.46 -6.85 9.27
CA TYR A 260 -5.84 -7.03 10.60
C TYR A 260 -5.88 -8.49 11.04
N GLN A 261 -4.78 -8.98 11.61
CA GLN A 261 -4.69 -10.35 12.09
C GLN A 261 -5.72 -10.65 13.19
N ASN A 262 -5.99 -9.69 14.08
CA ASN A 262 -6.99 -9.85 15.14
C ASN A 262 -8.43 -9.98 14.62
N ASP A 263 -8.69 -9.57 13.38
CA ASP A 263 -10.00 -9.68 12.71
C ASP A 263 -10.06 -10.90 11.78
N GLY A 264 -9.11 -11.84 11.92
CA GLY A 264 -9.00 -13.05 11.09
C GLY A 264 -8.24 -12.83 9.78
N GLY A 265 -7.47 -11.75 9.69
CA GLY A 265 -6.58 -11.45 8.58
C GLY A 265 -5.22 -12.15 8.62
N PRO A 266 -4.39 -11.97 7.57
CA PRO A 266 -3.06 -12.56 7.52
C PRO A 266 -2.13 -12.09 8.63
N GLY A 267 -1.36 -13.03 9.19
CA GLY A 267 -0.29 -12.79 10.16
C GLY A 267 1.11 -12.97 9.56
N ILE A 268 2.13 -12.87 10.43
CA ILE A 268 3.53 -13.12 10.08
C ILE A 268 3.72 -14.50 9.43
N THR A 269 3.06 -15.53 9.97
CA THR A 269 3.16 -16.91 9.45
C THR A 269 2.69 -17.02 8.00
N ASP A 270 1.55 -16.40 7.66
CA ASP A 270 0.96 -16.48 6.31
C ASP A 270 1.84 -15.74 5.29
N MET A 271 2.30 -14.55 5.65
CA MET A 271 3.17 -13.73 4.79
C MET A 271 4.54 -14.39 4.61
N MET A 272 5.14 -14.97 5.66
CA MET A 272 6.37 -15.75 5.54
C MET A 272 6.18 -16.98 4.65
N GLY A 273 5.02 -17.63 4.70
CA GLY A 273 4.66 -18.74 3.81
C GLY A 273 4.72 -18.34 2.34
N ILE A 274 4.19 -17.17 1.98
CA ILE A 274 4.35 -16.61 0.63
C ILE A 274 5.82 -16.31 0.35
N LEU A 275 6.50 -15.53 1.20
CA LEU A 275 7.85 -15.02 0.92
C LEU A 275 8.90 -16.12 0.76
N LYS A 276 8.69 -17.31 1.33
CA LYS A 276 9.52 -18.52 1.07
C LYS A 276 9.54 -18.93 -0.40
N THR A 277 8.54 -18.54 -1.18
CA THR A 277 8.41 -18.84 -2.63
C THR A 277 8.76 -17.65 -3.53
N SER A 278 9.22 -16.54 -2.96
CA SER A 278 9.73 -15.40 -3.74
C SER A 278 10.98 -15.79 -4.54
N ILE A 279 11.19 -15.13 -5.68
CA ILE A 279 12.43 -15.28 -6.46
C ILE A 279 13.67 -14.85 -5.68
N ASN A 280 13.51 -14.00 -4.65
CA ASN A 280 14.55 -13.54 -3.74
C ASN A 280 14.24 -13.97 -2.30
N ALA A 281 13.76 -15.21 -2.11
CA ALA A 281 13.19 -15.69 -0.86
C ALA A 281 14.00 -15.36 0.41
N LEU A 282 15.33 -15.53 0.41
CA LEU A 282 16.15 -15.23 1.58
C LEU A 282 16.14 -13.72 1.93
N ALA A 283 16.35 -12.86 0.92
CA ALA A 283 16.39 -11.42 1.12
C ALA A 283 15.01 -10.85 1.50
N ASP A 284 13.94 -11.36 0.91
CA ASP A 284 12.59 -10.90 1.19
C ASP A 284 12.12 -11.33 2.58
N GLN A 285 12.41 -12.57 3.00
CA GLN A 285 12.16 -13.04 4.36
C GLN A 285 12.95 -12.23 5.40
N HIS A 286 14.24 -12.01 5.15
CA HIS A 286 15.07 -11.17 6.02
C HIS A 286 14.51 -9.74 6.13
N THR A 287 14.17 -9.12 5.00
CA THR A 287 13.59 -7.76 4.96
C THR A 287 12.28 -7.70 5.75
N PHE A 288 11.38 -8.67 5.56
CA PHE A 288 10.10 -8.71 6.25
C PHE A 288 10.25 -8.93 7.76
N MET A 289 11.09 -9.87 8.20
CA MET A 289 11.34 -10.11 9.63
C MET A 289 12.00 -8.91 10.30
N ARG A 290 13.00 -8.31 9.65
CA ARG A 290 13.66 -7.08 10.11
C ARG A 290 12.66 -5.92 10.21
N SER A 291 11.75 -5.76 9.24
CA SER A 291 10.75 -4.68 9.31
C SER A 291 9.80 -4.85 10.49
N GLN A 292 9.45 -6.08 10.89
CA GLN A 292 8.57 -6.28 12.05
C GLN A 292 9.19 -5.77 13.36
N VAL A 293 10.50 -6.03 13.56
CA VAL A 293 11.24 -5.50 14.72
C VAL A 293 11.25 -3.98 14.68
N VAL A 294 11.52 -3.39 13.51
CA VAL A 294 11.59 -1.93 13.35
C VAL A 294 10.22 -1.27 13.53
N TYR A 295 9.14 -1.89 13.06
CA TYR A 295 7.77 -1.41 13.32
C TYR A 295 7.47 -1.41 14.82
N TRP A 296 7.91 -2.42 15.55
CA TRP A 296 7.82 -2.42 17.00
C TRP A 296 8.68 -1.32 17.64
N LEU A 297 9.93 -1.10 17.20
CA LEU A 297 10.76 -0.01 17.71
C LEU A 297 10.11 1.36 17.49
N LEU A 298 9.52 1.58 16.32
CA LEU A 298 8.77 2.79 15.93
C LEU A 298 7.42 2.94 16.63
N ALA A 299 6.91 1.89 17.29
CA ALA A 299 5.49 1.81 17.67
C ALA A 299 4.57 2.09 16.46
N ALA A 300 4.90 1.53 15.29
CA ALA A 300 4.07 1.55 14.10
C ALA A 300 3.01 0.46 14.21
N ILE A 301 1.87 0.82 14.80
CA ILE A 301 0.83 -0.14 15.18
C ILE A 301 -0.10 -0.55 14.04
N ASP A 302 -0.04 0.12 12.90
CA ASP A 302 -0.94 -0.08 11.76
C ASP A 302 -0.29 -0.84 10.59
N GLY A 303 0.84 -1.53 10.85
CA GLY A 303 1.54 -2.36 9.86
C GLY A 303 0.80 -3.67 9.55
N HIS A 304 -0.40 -3.59 8.98
CA HIS A 304 -1.25 -4.74 8.65
C HIS A 304 -0.94 -5.33 7.25
N ALA A 305 -1.62 -6.41 6.84
CA ALA A 305 -1.29 -7.14 5.62
C ALA A 305 -1.30 -6.28 4.33
N LYS A 306 -2.17 -5.26 4.22
CA LYS A 306 -2.18 -4.35 3.06
C LYS A 306 -0.99 -3.38 2.97
N ASN A 307 -0.16 -3.27 4.01
CA ASN A 307 1.05 -2.43 4.03
C ASN A 307 2.29 -3.16 3.52
N PHE A 308 2.13 -4.41 3.09
CA PHE A 308 3.16 -5.18 2.42
C PHE A 308 2.64 -5.58 1.05
N SER A 309 3.40 -5.24 0.01
CA SER A 309 3.10 -5.59 -1.37
C SER A 309 4.23 -6.36 -2.03
N ILE A 310 3.90 -7.10 -3.08
CA ILE A 310 4.83 -7.83 -3.93
C ILE A 310 4.71 -7.35 -5.38
N PHE A 311 5.82 -7.35 -6.11
CA PHE A 311 5.82 -7.17 -7.56
C PHE A 311 5.60 -8.50 -8.28
N LEU A 312 4.72 -8.52 -9.27
CA LEU A 312 4.47 -9.68 -10.12
C LEU A 312 5.30 -9.60 -11.40
N GLN A 313 6.19 -10.58 -11.57
CA GLN A 313 7.14 -10.71 -12.66
C GLN A 313 6.84 -11.98 -13.47
N PRO A 314 7.32 -12.11 -14.72
CA PRO A 314 7.12 -13.35 -15.48
C PRO A 314 7.65 -14.59 -14.76
N GLN A 315 8.78 -14.45 -14.09
CA GLN A 315 9.49 -15.53 -13.42
C GLN A 315 9.06 -15.78 -11.97
N GLY A 316 8.06 -15.06 -11.45
CA GLY A 316 7.60 -15.16 -10.07
C GLY A 316 7.30 -13.80 -9.46
N PHE A 317 7.61 -13.62 -8.19
CA PHE A 317 7.37 -12.36 -7.49
C PHE A 317 8.49 -12.05 -6.50
N SER A 318 8.53 -10.79 -6.05
CA SER A 318 9.43 -10.34 -4.98
C SER A 318 8.80 -9.22 -4.16
N LEU A 319 9.24 -9.04 -2.91
CA LEU A 319 8.78 -7.99 -2.03
C LEU A 319 9.05 -6.59 -2.63
N SER A 320 8.06 -5.72 -2.54
CA SER A 320 8.17 -4.30 -2.93
C SER A 320 8.81 -3.46 -1.81
N PRO A 321 9.18 -2.18 -2.06
CA PRO A 321 9.62 -1.27 -1.00
C PRO A 321 8.63 -1.19 0.17
N ILE A 322 9.13 -0.87 1.37
CA ILE A 322 8.29 -0.58 2.54
C ILE A 322 7.64 0.80 2.37
N TYR A 323 6.36 0.92 2.70
CA TYR A 323 5.58 2.15 2.56
C TYR A 323 4.56 2.31 3.69
N ASP A 324 4.03 3.52 3.85
CA ASP A 324 2.90 3.82 4.74
C ASP A 324 3.17 3.42 6.20
N VAL A 325 4.24 4.01 6.75
CA VAL A 325 4.70 3.77 8.13
C VAL A 325 4.55 5.04 8.94
N ILE A 326 3.74 4.96 10.00
CA ILE A 326 3.50 6.06 10.95
C ILE A 326 3.77 5.55 12.36
N SER A 327 4.56 6.31 13.12
CA SER A 327 4.77 6.07 14.54
C SER A 327 3.66 6.69 15.38
N VAL A 328 3.14 5.97 16.39
CA VAL A 328 2.18 6.57 17.32
C VAL A 328 2.81 7.29 18.51
N TYR A 329 4.15 7.31 18.66
CA TYR A 329 4.80 7.96 19.81
C TYR A 329 4.34 9.42 20.06
N PRO A 330 4.24 10.29 19.04
CA PRO A 330 3.79 11.67 19.25
C PRO A 330 2.34 11.83 19.73
N TYR A 331 1.55 10.77 19.56
CA TYR A 331 0.09 10.76 19.73
C TYR A 331 -0.38 9.89 20.90
N LEU A 332 0.53 9.20 21.61
CA LEU A 332 0.17 8.33 22.72
C LEU A 332 -0.67 9.05 23.78
N GLY A 333 -1.86 8.52 24.08
CA GLY A 333 -2.79 9.09 25.06
C GLY A 333 -3.55 10.33 24.59
N LYS A 334 -3.47 10.68 23.30
CA LYS A 334 -4.21 11.80 22.68
C LYS A 334 -5.27 11.26 21.71
N GLY A 335 -6.43 11.92 21.68
CA GLY A 335 -7.55 11.54 20.81
C GLY A 335 -7.95 10.08 21.03
N ASN A 336 -8.04 9.31 19.95
CA ASN A 336 -8.37 7.88 19.99
C ASN A 336 -7.16 6.95 20.17
N ILE A 337 -5.94 7.50 20.27
CA ILE A 337 -4.74 6.67 20.45
C ILE A 337 -4.56 6.35 21.93
N PRO A 338 -4.59 5.06 22.32
CA PRO A 338 -4.52 4.68 23.72
C PRO A 338 -3.12 4.98 24.30
N PRO A 339 -2.99 5.01 25.64
CA PRO A 339 -1.69 5.15 26.27
C PRO A 339 -0.77 3.96 25.93
N LYS A 340 0.54 4.18 26.07
CA LYS A 340 1.62 3.23 25.72
C LYS A 340 1.39 1.79 26.19
N GLN A 341 0.78 1.60 27.37
CA GLN A 341 0.54 0.28 27.96
C GLN A 341 -0.57 -0.52 27.26
N LYS A 342 -1.41 0.15 26.46
CA LYS A 342 -2.60 -0.42 25.83
C LYS A 342 -2.51 -0.52 24.31
N ILE A 343 -1.51 0.10 23.67
CA ILE A 343 -1.30 -0.04 22.22
C ILE A 343 -0.94 -1.49 21.85
N LYS A 344 -1.42 -1.92 20.69
CA LYS A 344 -1.23 -3.27 20.15
C LYS A 344 -0.65 -3.18 18.73
N MET A 345 0.29 -4.06 18.40
CA MET A 345 0.77 -4.24 17.04
C MET A 345 -0.34 -4.85 16.17
N ALA A 346 -0.35 -4.52 14.87
CA ALA A 346 -1.27 -5.13 13.90
C ALA A 346 -1.02 -6.64 13.73
N LEU A 347 0.24 -7.04 13.79
CA LEU A 347 0.69 -8.42 13.68
C LEU A 347 1.26 -8.88 15.02
N ALA A 348 0.85 -10.07 15.46
CA ALA A 348 1.38 -10.67 16.67
C ALA A 348 2.76 -11.28 16.44
N VAL A 349 3.60 -11.15 17.46
CA VAL A 349 4.79 -11.98 17.66
C VAL A 349 4.43 -13.14 18.58
N TYR A 350 5.20 -14.21 18.55
CA TYR A 350 4.92 -15.43 19.30
C TYR A 350 5.87 -15.59 20.48
N GLY A 351 5.34 -16.00 21.62
CA GLY A 351 6.11 -16.63 22.70
C GLY A 351 5.76 -18.12 22.77
N GLU A 352 6.41 -18.87 23.67
CA GLU A 352 6.24 -20.33 23.79
C GLU A 352 4.78 -20.76 23.95
N LYS A 353 3.98 -19.99 24.69
CA LYS A 353 2.61 -20.36 25.08
C LYS A 353 1.52 -19.61 24.33
N LYS A 354 1.79 -18.41 23.80
CA LYS A 354 0.78 -17.55 23.20
C LYS A 354 1.36 -16.51 22.24
N ALA A 355 0.47 -15.96 21.41
CA ALA A 355 0.72 -14.77 20.62
C ALA A 355 0.68 -13.49 21.50
N HIS A 356 1.49 -12.50 21.15
CA HIS A 356 1.64 -11.22 21.82
C HIS A 356 1.38 -10.08 20.85
N TYR A 357 0.33 -9.30 21.13
CA TYR A 357 0.00 -8.08 20.38
C TYR A 357 0.39 -6.81 21.13
N LYS A 358 0.32 -6.82 22.47
CA LYS A 358 0.55 -5.62 23.26
C LYS A 358 2.01 -5.20 23.13
N TRP A 359 2.23 -4.04 22.53
CA TRP A 359 3.55 -3.50 22.21
C TRP A 359 4.48 -3.46 23.44
N ALA A 360 3.92 -3.13 24.61
CA ALA A 360 4.68 -3.01 25.85
C ALA A 360 5.19 -4.36 26.39
N GLU A 361 4.55 -5.47 26.04
CA GLU A 361 4.88 -6.83 26.50
C GLU A 361 5.86 -7.55 25.56
N ILE A 362 6.14 -7.00 24.37
CA ILE A 362 7.08 -7.58 23.40
C ILE A 362 8.53 -7.35 23.89
N LEU A 363 9.37 -8.37 23.68
CA LEU A 363 10.74 -8.52 24.21
C LEU A 363 11.57 -9.35 23.21
N ARG A 364 12.91 -9.32 23.34
CA ARG A 364 13.85 -10.01 22.45
C ARG A 364 13.45 -11.46 22.14
N ARG A 365 13.18 -12.26 23.18
CA ARG A 365 12.81 -13.68 23.06
C ARG A 365 11.59 -13.95 22.17
N HIS A 366 10.63 -13.04 22.11
CA HIS A 366 9.45 -13.22 21.27
C HIS A 366 9.80 -13.17 19.78
N TRP A 367 10.83 -12.42 19.40
CA TRP A 367 11.33 -12.41 18.02
C TRP A 367 12.00 -13.74 17.65
N ILE A 368 12.79 -14.29 18.57
CA ILE A 368 13.44 -15.60 18.40
C ILE A 368 12.40 -16.72 18.27
N THR A 369 11.42 -16.78 19.16
CA THR A 369 10.33 -17.76 19.06
C THR A 369 9.48 -17.55 17.80
N THR A 370 9.28 -16.31 17.35
CA THR A 370 8.61 -16.03 16.08
C THR A 370 9.40 -16.59 14.91
N ALA A 371 10.71 -16.37 14.86
CA ALA A 371 11.59 -16.89 13.83
C ALA A 371 11.50 -18.42 13.73
N GLN A 372 11.61 -19.12 14.87
CA GLN A 372 11.43 -20.57 14.95
C GLN A 372 10.07 -21.01 14.41
N LYS A 373 8.99 -20.33 14.78
CA LYS A 373 7.62 -20.67 14.37
C LYS A 373 7.42 -20.61 12.85
N VAL A 374 8.13 -19.70 12.17
CA VAL A 374 8.00 -19.49 10.72
C VAL A 374 9.15 -20.12 9.93
N ASP A 375 9.95 -20.98 10.56
CA ASP A 375 11.16 -21.60 10.01
C ASP A 375 12.17 -20.58 9.45
N PHE A 376 12.26 -19.41 10.07
CA PHE A 376 13.35 -18.46 9.83
C PHE A 376 14.51 -18.80 10.77
N ALA A 377 15.74 -18.86 10.24
CA ALA A 377 16.90 -19.28 11.00
C ALA A 377 17.10 -18.40 12.25
N VAL A 378 17.30 -19.04 13.41
CA VAL A 378 17.47 -18.33 14.69
C VAL A 378 18.71 -17.44 14.66
N ASP A 379 19.81 -17.94 14.09
CA ASP A 379 21.06 -17.18 13.99
C ASP A 379 20.89 -15.92 13.12
N GLU A 380 20.13 -16.01 12.03
CA GLU A 380 19.78 -14.85 11.19
C GLU A 380 18.91 -13.84 11.97
N MET A 381 17.98 -14.31 12.81
CA MET A 381 17.18 -13.42 13.65
C MET A 381 18.05 -12.75 14.73
N GLU A 382 18.97 -13.48 15.36
CA GLU A 382 19.93 -12.91 16.31
C GLU A 382 20.82 -11.85 15.64
N MET A 383 21.29 -12.11 14.41
CA MET A 383 22.03 -11.14 13.61
C MET A 383 21.20 -9.88 13.33
N ILE A 384 19.93 -10.01 12.93
CA ILE A 384 19.02 -8.87 12.76
C ILE A 384 18.92 -8.05 14.05
N LEU A 385 18.71 -8.71 15.20
CA LEU A 385 18.51 -8.02 16.47
C LEU A 385 19.77 -7.29 16.93
N ASN A 386 20.94 -7.91 16.77
CA ASN A 386 22.23 -7.29 17.12
C ASN A 386 22.57 -6.13 16.20
N ASP A 387 22.40 -6.30 14.89
CA ASP A 387 22.62 -5.22 13.93
C ASP A 387 21.70 -4.03 14.20
N LEU A 388 20.42 -4.27 14.52
CA LEU A 388 19.51 -3.17 14.88
C LEU A 388 19.93 -2.44 16.17
N VAL A 389 20.54 -3.12 17.15
CA VAL A 389 21.08 -2.45 18.35
C VAL A 389 22.18 -1.45 17.98
N GLU A 390 23.02 -1.80 17.01
CA GLU A 390 24.15 -0.97 16.55
C GLU A 390 23.70 0.14 15.57
N GLN A 391 22.84 -0.18 14.61
CA GLN A 391 22.48 0.71 13.51
C GLN A 391 21.38 1.71 13.87
N VAL A 392 20.49 1.40 14.82
CA VAL A 392 19.37 2.28 15.17
C VAL A 392 19.82 3.65 15.70
N PRO A 393 20.79 3.77 16.63
CA PRO A 393 21.29 5.07 17.06
C PRO A 393 21.83 5.91 15.89
N ILE A 394 22.61 5.30 15.01
CA ILE A 394 23.18 5.95 13.81
C ILE A 394 22.06 6.42 12.88
N ALA A 395 21.06 5.57 12.62
CA ALA A 395 19.94 5.92 11.77
C ALA A 395 19.08 7.04 12.35
N ILE A 396 18.93 7.13 13.68
CA ILE A 396 18.28 8.27 14.35
C ILE A 396 19.06 9.56 14.07
N GLU A 397 20.37 9.56 14.33
CA GLU A 397 21.23 10.73 14.13
C GLU A 397 21.21 11.21 12.67
N SER A 398 21.37 10.29 11.71
CA SER A 398 21.29 10.61 10.29
C SER A 398 19.92 11.15 9.88
N THR A 399 18.83 10.63 10.44
CA THR A 399 17.47 11.15 10.17
C THR A 399 17.29 12.56 10.74
N LEU A 400 17.79 12.82 11.96
CA LEU A 400 17.73 14.12 12.60
C LEU A 400 18.56 15.19 11.87
N ALA A 401 19.68 14.80 11.28
CA ALA A 401 20.54 15.68 10.49
C ALA A 401 19.91 16.12 9.15
N GLU A 402 18.92 15.37 8.65
CA GLU A 402 18.25 15.63 7.37
C GLU A 402 16.86 16.27 7.52
N LEU A 403 16.46 16.64 8.73
CA LEU A 403 15.15 17.24 8.97
C LEU A 403 14.97 18.50 8.08
N PRO A 404 13.84 18.62 7.36
CA PRO A 404 13.52 19.84 6.64
C PRO A 404 13.44 21.06 7.56
N ASP A 405 13.71 22.24 7.01
CA ASP A 405 13.53 23.48 7.76
C ASP A 405 12.11 23.62 8.32
N GLY A 406 12.00 23.99 9.59
CA GLY A 406 10.71 24.13 10.26
C GLY A 406 10.04 22.81 10.66
N PHE A 407 10.75 21.67 10.59
CA PHE A 407 10.22 20.39 11.06
C PHE A 407 9.86 20.46 12.57
N PRO A 408 8.67 19.99 13.00
CA PRO A 408 8.25 20.10 14.39
C PRO A 408 9.08 19.19 15.31
N ALA A 409 9.90 19.80 16.17
CA ALA A 409 10.79 19.09 17.11
C ALA A 409 10.03 18.11 18.01
N ASN A 410 8.80 18.43 18.42
CA ASN A 410 7.97 17.54 19.22
C ASN A 410 7.64 16.20 18.52
N ILE A 411 7.67 16.14 17.19
CA ILE A 411 7.47 14.92 16.41
C ILE A 411 8.77 14.12 16.35
N SER A 412 9.86 14.73 15.88
CA SER A 412 11.16 14.07 15.76
C SER A 412 11.67 13.56 17.12
N ASP A 413 11.59 14.39 18.16
CA ASP A 413 12.07 14.06 19.49
C ASP A 413 11.23 12.95 20.13
N SER A 414 9.91 12.98 19.94
CA SER A 414 9.03 11.95 20.51
C SER A 414 9.29 10.58 19.87
N ILE A 415 9.46 10.55 18.54
CA ILE A 415 9.76 9.31 17.81
C ILE A 415 11.16 8.82 18.19
N ALA A 416 12.20 9.66 18.08
CA ALA A 416 13.59 9.29 18.40
C ALA A 416 13.73 8.78 19.84
N ASN A 417 13.20 9.52 20.83
CA ASN A 417 13.23 9.09 22.23
C ASN A 417 12.40 7.82 22.46
N GLY A 418 11.30 7.67 21.72
CA GLY A 418 10.48 6.45 21.72
C GLY A 418 11.28 5.23 21.31
N ILE A 419 11.92 5.30 20.14
CA ILE A 419 12.79 4.26 19.58
C ILE A 419 13.92 3.95 20.56
N THR A 420 14.68 4.94 21.01
CA THR A 420 15.83 4.73 21.93
C THR A 420 15.44 4.04 23.22
N ARG A 421 14.27 4.38 23.79
CA ARG A 421 13.75 3.67 24.98
C ARG A 421 13.31 2.25 24.67
N CYS A 422 12.72 2.00 23.50
CA CYS A 422 12.31 0.67 23.09
C CYS A 422 13.52 -0.23 22.82
N LEU A 423 14.57 0.32 22.19
CA LEU A 423 15.79 -0.38 21.84
C LEU A 423 16.48 -1.04 23.03
N LYS A 424 16.41 -0.42 24.23
CA LYS A 424 16.95 -1.00 25.48
C LYS A 424 16.41 -2.41 25.76
N LYS A 425 15.16 -2.69 25.38
CA LYS A 425 14.54 -4.01 25.54
C LYS A 425 15.11 -5.10 24.61
N LEU A 426 15.88 -4.72 23.58
CA LEU A 426 16.62 -5.68 22.76
C LEU A 426 17.96 -6.07 23.39
N ASN A 427 18.53 -5.20 24.24
CA ASN A 427 19.75 -5.48 24.99
C ASN A 427 19.47 -6.33 26.24
N ASP A 428 18.28 -6.20 26.81
CA ASP A 428 17.87 -7.00 27.96
C ASP A 428 17.61 -8.44 27.52
N GLN A 429 18.56 -9.34 27.82
CA GLN A 429 18.48 -10.78 27.51
C GLN A 429 17.47 -11.55 28.40
N THR A 430 16.82 -10.88 29.36
CA THR A 430 15.91 -11.49 30.36
C THR A 430 14.44 -11.52 29.93
#